data_AF-A0A7Y3AUU7-F1
#
_entry.id   AF-A0A7Y3AUU7-F1
#
_cell.length_a   1.000
_cell.length_b   1.000
_cell.length_c   1.000
_cell.angle_alpha   90.00
_cell.angle_beta   90.00
_cell.angle_gamma   90.00
#
_symmetry.space_group_name_H-M   'P 1'
#
loop_
_entity.id
_entity.type
_entity.pdbx_description
1 polymer ?
#
loop_
_entity_poly.entity_id
_entity_poly.type
_entity_poly.pdbx_seq_one_letter_code
_entity_poly.pdbx_strand_id
1 'polypeptide(L)' 'MAEVINMPRLSDTMEEGTVAKWLKNVGDKIEEGDILAEIETDKATMEFESFHEGTLLH' A
#
# COMPACT_ATOMS: atom_id res chain seq x y z
N MET A 1 13.04 10.59 -9.83
CA MET A 1 13.11 9.15 -10.12
C MET A 1 11.92 8.54 -9.42
N ALA A 2 11.12 7.71 -10.11
CA ALA A 2 9.98 7.06 -9.47
C ALA A 2 10.47 5.77 -8.80
N GLU A 3 10.14 5.58 -7.52
CA GLU A 3 10.43 4.33 -6.83
C GLU A 3 9.22 3.40 -6.98
N VAL A 4 9.44 2.20 -7.51
CA VAL A 4 8.39 1.20 -7.65
C VAL A 4 8.23 0.55 -6.29
N ILE A 5 7.18 0.96 -5.56
CA ILE A 5 6.84 0.32 -4.30
C ILE A 5 6.15 -1.01 -4.62
N ASN A 6 6.86 -2.11 -4.36
CA ASN A 6 6.28 -3.44 -4.43
C ASN A 6 5.49 -3.70 -3.14
N MET A 7 4.46 -4.53 -3.22
CA MET A 7 3.69 -4.93 -2.05
C MET A 7 4.64 -5.52 -0.98
N PRO A 8 4.77 -4.89 0.19
CA PRO A 8 5.60 -5.44 1.25
C PRO A 8 4.92 -6.69 1.82
N ARG A 9 5.72 -7.61 2.37
CA ARG A 9 5.16 -8.73 3.13
C ARG A 9 4.56 -8.15 4.41
N LEU A 10 3.24 -7.98 4.45
CA LEU A 10 2.53 -7.46 5.62
C LEU A 10 2.41 -8.51 6.74
N SER A 11 2.62 -9.80 6.45
CA SER A 11 2.69 -10.84 7.48
C SER A 11 3.73 -11.92 7.13
N ASP A 12 4.39 -12.49 8.14
CA ASP A 12 5.38 -13.57 7.97
C ASP A 12 4.81 -14.82 7.27
N THR A 13 3.49 -15.04 7.40
CA THR A 13 2.74 -16.16 6.80
C THR A 13 1.93 -15.77 5.57
N MET A 14 2.04 -14.53 5.10
CA MET A 14 1.29 -14.05 3.95
C MET A 14 1.94 -14.53 2.65
N GLU A 15 1.28 -15.46 1.97
CA GLU A 15 1.64 -15.92 0.62
C GLU A 15 0.94 -15.09 -0.46
N GLU A 16 -0.33 -14.73 -0.24
CA GLU A 16 -1.16 -13.98 -1.17
C GLU A 16 -1.96 -12.90 -0.41
N GLY A 17 -2.04 -11.70 -1.00
CA GLY A 17 -2.77 -10.55 -0.45
C GLY A 17 -3.57 -9.87 -1.55
N THR A 18 -4.86 -9.66 -1.31
CA THR A 18 -5.71 -8.96 -2.27
C THR A 18 -5.82 -7.50 -1.85
N VAL A 19 -5.59 -6.57 -2.79
CA VAL A 19 -5.89 -5.16 -2.52
C VAL A 19 -7.40 -5.03 -2.42
N ALA A 20 -7.91 -4.82 -1.20
CA ALA A 20 -9.32 -4.67 -0.92
C ALA A 20 -9.82 -3.34 -1.47
N LYS A 21 -9.06 -2.27 -1.21
CA LYS A 21 -9.43 -0.92 -1.60
C LYS A 21 -8.23 0.00 -1.71
N TRP A 22 -8.17 0.78 -2.78
CA TRP A 22 -7.24 1.91 -2.89
C TRP A 22 -7.84 3.13 -2.22
N LEU A 23 -7.09 3.70 -1.28
CA LEU A 23 -7.44 4.95 -0.59
C LEU A 23 -6.83 6.17 -1.30
N LYS A 24 -5.71 5.97 -2.00
CA LYS A 24 -5.04 6.99 -2.80
C LYS A 24 -5.27 6.80 -4.29
N ASN A 25 -5.29 7.92 -5.02
CA ASN A 25 -5.45 7.95 -6.47
C ASN A 25 -4.14 8.35 -7.17
N VAL A 26 -4.04 8.02 -8.45
CA VAL A 26 -2.96 8.50 -9.29
C VAL A 26 -2.98 10.03 -9.37
N GLY A 27 -1.87 10.66 -9.01
CA GLY A 27 -1.70 12.11 -8.92
C GLY A 27 -1.83 12.67 -7.50
N ASP A 28 -2.27 11.87 -6.53
CA ASP A 28 -2.31 12.32 -5.13
C ASP A 28 -0.92 12.41 -4.52
N LYS A 29 -0.75 13.38 -3.62
CA LYS A 29 0.44 13.44 -2.78
C LYS A 29 0.34 12.40 -1.67
N ILE A 30 1.44 11.70 -1.49
CA ILE A 30 1.65 10.72 -0.44
C ILE A 30 2.61 11.32 0.57
N GLU A 31 2.28 11.20 1.85
CA GLU A 31 3.17 11.56 2.96
C GLU A 31 3.59 10.28 3.70
N GLU A 32 4.68 10.33 4.44
CA GLU A 32 5.12 9.20 5.27
C GLU A 32 4.07 8.93 6.37
N GLY A 33 3.60 7.68 6.46
CA GLY A 33 2.49 7.26 7.33
C GLY A 33 1.10 7.41 6.71
N ASP A 34 0.98 7.89 5.47
CA ASP A 34 -0.31 7.96 4.77
C ASP A 34 -0.73 6.57 4.24
N ILE A 35 -2.03 6.26 4.32
CA ILE A 35 -2.55 4.94 3.93
C ILE A 35 -2.86 4.94 2.43
N LEU A 36 -2.11 4.13 1.69
CA LEU A 36 -2.23 3.98 0.25
C LEU A 36 -3.42 3.10 -0.13
N ALA A 37 -3.55 1.96 0.55
CA ALA A 37 -4.55 0.94 0.27
C ALA A 37 -4.83 0.06 1.48
N GLU A 38 -5.97 -0.62 1.47
CA GLU A 38 -6.30 -1.70 2.40
C GLU A 38 -6.03 -3.02 1.71
N ILE A 39 -5.24 -3.88 2.35
CA ILE A 39 -4.92 -5.23 1.89
C ILE A 39 -5.74 -6.21 2.71
N GLU A 40 -6.60 -6.96 2.05
CA GLU A 40 -7.35 -8.04 2.66
C GLU A 40 -6.61 -9.36 2.48
N THR A 41 -6.46 -10.08 3.59
CA THR A 41 -5.89 -11.42 3.63
C THR A 41 -6.93 -12.39 4.17
N ASP A 42 -6.66 -13.68 4.05
CA ASP A 42 -7.53 -14.75 4.56
C ASP A 42 -7.80 -14.63 6.08
N LYS A 43 -6.93 -13.94 6.83
CA LYS A 43 -7.03 -13.84 8.29
C LYS A 43 -7.42 -12.47 8.82
N ALA A 44 -7.06 -11.40 8.11
CA ALA A 44 -7.27 -10.03 8.56
C ALA A 44 -7.13 -9.02 7.42
N THR A 45 -7.71 -7.85 7.60
CA THR A 45 -7.46 -6.65 6.78
C THR A 45 -6.32 -5.87 7.40
N MET A 46 -5.33 -5.51 6.59
CA MET A 46 -4.16 -4.74 6.99
C MET A 46 -4.09 -3.46 6.16
N GLU A 47 -3.66 -2.37 6.77
CA GLU A 47 -3.52 -1.08 6.10
C GLU A 47 -2.12 -0.97 5.50
N PHE A 48 -2.03 -0.63 4.21
CA PHE A 48 -0.77 -0.40 3.53
C PHE A 48 -0.39 1.07 3.66
N GLU A 49 0.44 1.34 4.66
CA GLU A 49 1.04 2.65 4.89
C GLU A 49 2.21 2.92 3.92
N SER A 50 2.34 4.17 3.50
CA SER A 50 3.51 4.62 2.74
C SER A 50 4.64 4.97 3.68
N PHE A 51 5.82 4.38 3.44
CA PHE A 51 7.07 4.77 4.07
C PHE A 51 7.82 5.87 3.31
N HIS A 52 7.21 6.38 2.24
CA HIS A 52 7.83 7.36 1.36
C HIS A 52 6.90 8.55 1.12
N GLU A 53 7.46 9.74 1.14
CA GLU A 53 6.80 10.95 0.68
C GLU A 53 6.96 11.12 -0.83
N GLY A 54 5.91 11.57 -1.51
CA GLY A 54 5.95 11.76 -2.96
C GLY A 54 4.60 11.98 -3.61
N THR A 55 4.48 11.54 -4.85
CA THR A 55 3.23 11.61 -5.63
C THR A 55 3.00 10.27 -6.28
N LEU A 56 1.78 9.75 -6.15
CA LEU A 56 1.40 8.50 -6.81
C LEU A 56 1.39 8.74 -8.33
N LEU A 57 2.25 8.07 -9.09
CA LEU A 57 2.43 8.36 -10.51
C LEU A 57 1.55 7.50 -11.44
N HIS A 58 1.19 6.30 -11.00
CA HIS A 58 0.38 5.30 -11.72
C HIS A 58 -0.08 4.20 -10.76
#